data_AF-A0A420EB75-F1
#
_entry.id   AF-A0A420EB75-F1
#
_cell.length_a   1.000
_cell.length_b   1.000
_cell.length_c   1.000
_cell.angle_alpha   90.00
_cell.angle_beta   90.00
_cell.angle_gamma   90.00
#
_symmetry.space_group_name_H-M   'P 1'
#
loop_
_entity.id
_entity.type
_entity.pdbx_description
1 polymer ?
#
loop_
_entity_poly.entity_id
_entity_poly.type
_entity_poly.pdbx_seq_one_letter_code
_entity_poly.pdbx_strand_id
1 'polypeptide(L)' 'MFDIEAGAVEYPLHASDKPWIAYVMQGSGTVFYGDQGGSKTDGITFSNGDFISFSENAQHGWLCDCATKIMLVRAS' A
#
# COMPACT_ATOMS: atom_id res chain seq x y z
N MET A 1 -9.93 -4.01 -7.12
CA MET A 1 -10.16 -2.90 -6.17
C MET A 1 -9.82 -3.43 -4.79
N PHE A 2 -9.08 -2.65 -4.01
CA PHE A 2 -8.64 -3.01 -2.67
C PHE A 2 -9.31 -2.04 -1.69
N ASP A 3 -10.16 -2.59 -0.82
CA ASP A 3 -10.97 -1.83 0.13
C ASP A 3 -10.50 -2.14 1.55
N ILE A 4 -10.19 -1.09 2.34
CA ILE A 4 -9.79 -1.20 3.75
C ILE A 4 -10.75 -0.39 4.60
N GLU A 5 -11.31 -1.00 5.65
CA GLU A 5 -12.19 -0.32 6.61
C GLU A 5 -11.44 0.67 7.51
N ALA A 6 -12.14 1.69 8.01
CA ALA A 6 -11.56 2.66 8.94
C ALA A 6 -11.15 2.01 10.26
N GLY A 7 -9.94 2.31 10.75
CA GLY A 7 -9.42 1.71 11.97
C GLY A 7 -9.14 0.21 11.86
N ALA A 8 -9.11 -0.34 10.64
CA ALA A 8 -8.67 -1.69 10.41
C ALA A 8 -7.25 -1.90 10.94
N VAL A 9 -7.01 -3.08 11.51
CA VAL A 9 -5.66 -3.56 11.82
C VAL A 9 -4.82 -3.43 10.57
N GLU A 10 -3.61 -2.90 10.72
CA GLU A 10 -2.64 -2.74 9.64
C GLU A 10 -2.64 -3.94 8.68
N TYR A 11 -2.74 -3.67 7.38
CA TYR A 11 -2.56 -4.70 6.37
C TYR A 11 -1.08 -5.09 6.35
N PRO A 12 -0.75 -6.36 6.62
CA PRO A 12 0.62 -6.77 6.88
C PRO A 12 1.53 -6.58 5.66
N LEU A 13 2.83 -6.60 5.92
CA LEU A 13 3.83 -6.64 4.86
C LEU A 13 3.59 -7.85 3.95
N HIS A 14 3.53 -7.57 2.65
CA HIS A 14 3.39 -8.55 1.59
C HIS A 14 4.09 -8.04 0.33
N ALA A 15 4.25 -8.92 -0.65
CA ALA A 15 4.83 -8.56 -1.93
C ALA A 15 4.19 -9.37 -3.06
N SER A 16 4.43 -8.91 -4.30
CA SER A 16 4.07 -9.61 -5.53
C SER A 16 5.31 -9.79 -6.39
N ASP A 17 5.35 -10.88 -7.16
CA ASP A 17 6.36 -11.16 -8.19
C ASP A 17 6.15 -10.34 -9.48
N LYS A 18 5.27 -9.33 -9.44
CA LYS A 18 4.97 -8.42 -10.54
C LYS A 18 5.04 -6.99 -10.02
N PRO A 19 5.39 -6.02 -10.88
CA PRO A 19 5.32 -4.62 -10.50
C PRO A 19 3.87 -4.10 -10.55
N TRP A 20 3.54 -3.16 -9.67
CA TRP A 20 2.19 -2.62 -9.52
C TRP A 20 2.20 -1.10 -9.35
N ILE A 21 1.11 -0.47 -9.76
CA ILE A 21 0.79 0.92 -9.46
C ILE A 21 -0.52 0.94 -8.68
N ALA A 22 -0.49 1.51 -7.49
CA ALA A 22 -1.67 1.84 -6.69
C ALA A 22 -2.10 3.28 -6.98
N TYR A 23 -3.38 3.47 -7.30
CA TYR A 23 -4.04 4.76 -7.34
C TYR A 23 -5.01 4.88 -6.17
N VAL A 24 -4.80 5.88 -5.31
CA VAL A 24 -5.65 6.11 -4.13
C VAL A 24 -6.90 6.86 -4.56
N MET A 25 -8.01 6.14 -4.73
CA MET A 25 -9.28 6.74 -5.13
C MET A 25 -9.96 7.47 -3.97
N GLN A 26 -9.78 6.96 -2.76
CA GLN A 26 -10.35 7.50 -1.53
C GLN A 26 -9.51 7.07 -0.33
N GLY A 27 -9.31 7.96 0.64
CA GLY A 27 -8.69 7.66 1.93
C GLY A 27 -7.31 8.28 2.09
N SER A 28 -6.75 8.12 3.29
CA SER A 28 -5.40 8.54 3.64
C SER A 28 -4.77 7.54 4.60
N GLY A 29 -3.46 7.59 4.69
CA GLY A 29 -2.72 6.74 5.62
C GLY A 29 -1.24 6.74 5.33
N THR A 30 -0.58 5.67 5.76
CA THR A 30 0.83 5.41 5.52
C THR A 30 0.99 4.05 4.84
N VAL A 31 1.76 4.01 3.76
CA VAL A 31 2.29 2.75 3.21
C VAL A 31 3.69 2.57 3.76
N PHE A 32 3.94 1.43 4.39
CA PHE A 32 5.25 1.08 4.92
C PHE A 32 5.99 0.20 3.94
N TYR A 33 7.30 0.44 3.79
CA TYR A 33 8.22 -0.49 3.16
C TYR A 33 8.83 -1.41 4.20
N GLY A 34 9.10 -2.64 3.81
CA GLY A 34 9.80 -3.61 4.65
C GLY A 34 11.03 -4.22 4.00
N ASP A 35 11.83 -4.88 4.83
CA ASP A 35 12.89 -5.78 4.37
C ASP A 35 12.35 -7.20 4.12
N GLN A 36 13.21 -8.07 3.58
CA GLN A 36 12.87 -9.49 3.32
C GLN A 36 12.68 -10.31 4.61
N GLY A 37 13.09 -9.78 5.77
CA GLY A 37 12.86 -10.38 7.08
C GLY A 37 11.49 -10.04 7.69
N GLY A 38 10.68 -9.24 7.00
CA GLY A 38 9.36 -8.81 7.48
C GLY A 38 9.42 -7.66 8.48
N SER A 39 10.54 -6.94 8.57
CA SER A 39 10.65 -5.74 9.41
C SER A 39 10.34 -4.50 8.58
N LYS A 40 9.57 -3.55 9.14
CA LYS A 40 9.34 -2.25 8.50
C LYS A 40 10.59 -1.39 8.57
N THR A 41 10.93 -0.74 7.48
CA THR A 41 12.14 0.08 7.37
C THR A 41 11.84 1.56 7.15
N ASP A 42 10.80 1.86 6.37
CA ASP A 42 10.42 3.23 6.02
C ASP A 42 8.91 3.34 5.78
N GLY A 43 8.37 4.56 5.68
CA GLY A 43 6.97 4.78 5.38
C GLY A 43 6.71 6.14 4.72
N ILE A 44 5.77 6.16 3.80
CA ILE A 44 5.31 7.38 3.13
C ILE A 44 3.81 7.56 3.36
N THR A 45 3.42 8.79 3.64
CA THR A 45 2.00 9.14 3.75
C THR A 45 1.37 9.25 2.37
N PHE A 46 0.12 8.83 2.25
CA PHE A 46 -0.67 8.96 1.02
C PHE A 46 -2.03 9.58 1.30
N SER A 47 -2.65 10.08 0.23
CA SER A 47 -3.97 10.71 0.21
C SER A 47 -4.66 10.50 -1.14
N ASN A 48 -5.94 10.86 -1.22
CA ASN A 48 -6.72 10.79 -2.46
C ASN A 48 -5.97 11.44 -3.64
N GLY A 49 -5.87 10.72 -4.75
CA GLY A 49 -5.23 11.20 -5.97
C GLY A 49 -3.78 10.75 -6.14
N ASP A 50 -3.15 10.23 -5.07
CA ASP A 50 -1.76 9.78 -5.13
C ASP A 50 -1.59 8.50 -5.94
N PHE A 51 -0.43 8.41 -6.59
CA PHE A 51 0.06 7.20 -7.23
C PHE A 51 1.26 6.65 -6.47
N ILE A 52 1.23 5.36 -6.17
CA ILE A 52 2.32 4.67 -5.49
C ILE A 52 2.76 3.50 -6.37
N SER A 53 4.05 3.48 -6.72
CA SER A 53 4.64 2.41 -7.54
C SER A 53 5.37 1.40 -6.67
N PHE A 54 5.13 0.12 -6.92
CA PHE A 54 5.83 -1.00 -6.31
C PHE A 54 6.60 -1.77 -7.37
N SER A 55 7.91 -1.93 -7.16
CA SER A 55 8.71 -2.85 -7.98
C SER A 55 8.37 -4.30 -7.64
N GLU A 56 8.82 -5.23 -8.47
CA GLU A 56 8.74 -6.65 -8.16
C GLU A 56 9.37 -6.94 -6.79
N ASN A 57 8.68 -7.76 -6.01
CA ASN A 57 9.07 -8.21 -4.67
C ASN A 57 9.27 -7.08 -3.64
N ALA A 58 8.78 -5.86 -3.92
CA ALA A 58 8.76 -4.77 -2.94
C ALA A 58 7.82 -5.14 -1.78
N GLN A 59 8.41 -5.36 -0.60
CA GLN A 59 7.66 -5.61 0.63
C GLN A 59 6.98 -4.33 1.07
N HIS A 60 5.66 -4.36 1.17
CA HIS A 60 4.87 -3.21 1.58
C HIS A 60 3.64 -3.58 2.39
N GLY A 61 3.19 -2.67 3.25
CA GLY A 61 2.04 -2.83 4.15
C GLY A 61 1.28 -1.52 4.29
N TRP A 62 0.04 -1.58 4.76
CA TRP A 62 -0.87 -0.43 4.74
C TRP A 62 -1.46 -0.15 6.12
N LEU A 63 -1.34 1.09 6.58
CA LEU A 63 -2.07 1.60 7.73
C LEU A 63 -2.96 2.75 7.27
N CYS A 64 -4.28 2.54 7.31
CA CYS A 64 -5.26 3.49 6.84
C CYS A 64 -5.89 4.25 8.02
N ASP A 65 -5.93 5.58 7.92
CA ASP A 65 -6.54 6.43 8.96
C ASP A 65 -8.08 6.41 8.87
N CYS A 66 -8.61 6.09 7.69
CA CYS A 66 -10.03 6.05 7.40
C CYS A 66 -10.34 5.00 6.32
N ALA A 67 -11.63 4.84 6.00
CA ALA A 67 -12.06 3.93 4.95
C ALA A 67 -11.39 4.31 3.62
N THR A 68 -10.61 3.38 3.07
CA THR A 68 -9.68 3.61 1.98
C THR A 68 -10.01 2.69 0.80
N LYS A 69 -9.98 3.25 -0.42
CA LYS A 69 -10.19 2.54 -1.68
C LYS A 69 -9.02 2.78 -2.61
N ILE A 70 -8.36 1.69 -3.00
CA ILE A 70 -7.18 1.73 -3.87
C ILE A 70 -7.44 0.89 -5.12
N MET A 71 -7.16 1.48 -6.28
CA MET A 71 -7.13 0.77 -7.55
C MET A 71 -5.71 0.30 -7.81
N LEU A 72 -5.52 -1.02 -7.90
CA LEU A 72 -4.24 -1.62 -8.25
C LEU A 72 -4.23 -2.00 -9.73
N VAL A 73 -3.22 -1.53 -10.44
CA VAL A 73 -2.97 -1.85 -11.85
C VAL A 73 -1.59 -2.47 -11.98
N ARG A 74 -1.49 -3.61 -12.68
CA ARG A 74 -0.21 -4.24 -12.95
C ARG A 74 0.60 -3.36 -13.89
N ALA A 75 1.82 -3.01 -13.52
CA ALA A 75 2.74 -2.34 -14.45
C ALA A 75 3.30 -3.38 -15.43
N SER A 76 3.43 -2.98 -16.70
CA SER A 76 3.86 -3.85 -17.81
C SER A 76 5.35 -4.14 -17.79
#